data_AF-A0A2D6FZ23-F1
#
_entry.id   AF-A0A2D6FZ23-F1
#
_cell.length_a   1.000
_cell.length_b   1.000
_cell.length_c   1.000
_cell.angle_alpha   90.00
_cell.angle_beta   90.00
_cell.angle_gamma   90.00
#
_symmetry.space_group_name_H-M   'P 1'
#
loop_
_entity.id
_entity.type
_entity.pdbx_description
1 polymer ?
#
loop_
_entity_poly.entity_id
_entity_poly.type
_entity_poly.pdbx_seq_one_letter_code
_entity_poly.pdbx_strand_id
1 'polypeptide(L)'
;RDGELIRVKPHRMVDVKTGDVLVKHSAGGGGVGNPAERDPEAVRDDLRNGLVSAEAALEVYRVAINAETFLIDDAETQKLRGGK
;
A
#
# COMPACT_ATOMS: atom_id res chain seq x y z
N ARG A 1 -19.80 16.30 1.76
CA ARG A 1 -20.68 17.39 2.23
C ARG A 1 -21.98 16.76 2.67
N ASP A 2 -22.44 16.99 3.89
CA ASP A 2 -23.71 16.43 4.39
C ASP A 2 -23.83 14.89 4.20
N GLY A 3 -22.71 14.17 4.37
CA GLY A 3 -22.61 12.73 4.15
C GLY A 3 -22.41 12.28 2.70
N GLU A 4 -22.51 13.19 1.72
CA GLU A 4 -22.34 12.87 0.30
C GLU A 4 -20.92 13.09 -0.20
N LEU A 5 -20.46 12.15 -1.05
CA LEU A 5 -19.20 12.25 -1.78
C LEU A 5 -19.40 13.06 -3.07
N ILE A 6 -18.71 14.19 -3.16
CA ILE A 6 -18.74 15.05 -4.35
C ILE A 6 -17.39 14.92 -5.06
N ARG A 7 -17.41 14.46 -6.31
CA ARG A 7 -16.19 14.40 -7.13
C ARG A 7 -15.83 15.79 -7.64
N VAL A 8 -14.73 16.33 -7.13
CA VAL A 8 -14.14 17.57 -7.64
C VAL A 8 -13.42 17.32 -8.96
N LYS A 9 -13.66 18.18 -9.96
CA LYS A 9 -12.93 18.12 -11.23
C LYS A 9 -11.50 18.63 -11.02
N PRO A 10 -10.47 17.91 -11.49
CA PRO A 10 -9.10 18.38 -11.46
C PRO A 10 -8.96 19.76 -12.12
N HIS A 11 -8.03 20.59 -11.63
CA HIS A 11 -7.72 21.92 -12.17
C HIS A 11 -8.91 22.90 -12.27
N ARG A 12 -9.88 22.78 -11.34
CA ARG A 12 -11.00 23.71 -11.19
C ARG A 12 -11.09 24.16 -9.74
N MET A 13 -11.48 25.41 -9.52
CA MET A 13 -11.82 25.91 -8.19
C MET A 13 -13.19 25.35 -7.78
N VAL A 14 -13.32 25.03 -6.49
CA VAL A 14 -14.57 24.60 -5.86
C VAL A 14 -14.68 25.30 -4.52
N ASP A 15 -15.87 25.81 -4.22
CA ASP A 15 -16.16 26.37 -2.91
C ASP A 15 -16.24 25.27 -1.85
N VAL A 16 -15.29 25.30 -0.92
CA VAL A 16 -15.28 24.47 0.28
C VAL A 16 -16.05 25.20 1.37
N LYS A 17 -17.06 24.53 1.93
CA LYS A 17 -17.94 25.08 2.96
C LYS A 17 -17.49 24.57 4.34
N THR A 18 -17.87 25.30 5.38
CA THR A 18 -17.69 24.85 6.77
C THR A 18 -18.31 23.45 6.94
N GLY A 19 -17.53 22.52 7.49
CA GLY A 19 -17.95 21.13 7.70
C GLY A 19 -17.66 20.17 6.53
N ASP A 20 -17.14 20.66 5.40
CA ASP A 20 -16.67 19.77 4.33
C ASP A 20 -15.39 19.03 4.74
N VAL A 21 -15.29 17.77 4.32
CA VAL A 21 -14.06 16.96 4.36
C VAL A 21 -13.53 16.83 2.94
N LEU A 22 -12.29 17.26 2.71
CA LEU A 22 -11.62 17.13 1.42
C LEU A 22 -10.71 15.89 1.42
N VAL A 23 -10.94 14.98 0.48
CA VAL A 23 -10.08 13.81 0.25
C VAL A 23 -9.32 14.00 -1.05
N LYS A 24 -7.98 14.06 -0.96
CA LYS A 24 -7.09 14.17 -2.11
C LYS A 24 -6.36 12.86 -2.36
N HIS A 25 -6.75 12.15 -3.41
CA HIS A 25 -5.97 11.01 -3.90
C HIS A 25 -4.85 11.52 -4.80
N SER A 26 -3.61 11.25 -4.43
CA SER A 26 -2.43 11.56 -5.24
C SER A 26 -1.88 10.25 -5.81
N ALA A 27 -1.45 10.27 -7.07
CA ALA A 27 -0.69 9.15 -7.61
C ALA A 27 0.68 9.06 -6.92
N GLY A 28 1.17 7.83 -6.75
CA GLY A 28 2.56 7.55 -6.42
C GLY A 28 3.45 7.47 -7.67
N GLY A 29 4.70 7.04 -7.48
CA GLY A 29 5.60 6.68 -8.58
C GLY A 29 5.31 5.28 -9.13
N GLY A 30 5.91 4.95 -10.29
CA GLY A 30 5.91 3.59 -10.83
C GLY A 30 7.04 2.73 -10.24
N GLY A 31 6.78 1.44 -10.05
CA GLY A 31 7.79 0.46 -9.64
C GLY A 31 8.69 0.00 -10.79
N VAL A 32 9.80 -0.66 -10.45
CA VAL A 32 10.75 -1.24 -11.42
C VAL A 32 11.12 -2.65 -10.98
N GLY A 33 11.21 -3.58 -11.94
CA GLY A 33 11.61 -4.97 -11.70
C GLY A 33 10.46 -5.87 -11.23
N ASN A 34 10.79 -7.13 -10.92
CA ASN A 34 9.85 -8.09 -10.36
C ASN A 34 9.69 -7.84 -8.85
N PRO A 35 8.47 -7.56 -8.35
CA PRO A 35 8.24 -7.33 -6.92
C PRO A 35 8.67 -8.50 -6.02
N ALA A 36 8.59 -9.74 -6.53
CA ALA A 36 9.00 -10.94 -5.79
C ALA A 36 10.54 -11.06 -5.62
N GLU A 37 11.34 -10.22 -6.29
CA GLU A 37 12.79 -10.16 -6.12
C GLU A 37 13.23 -9.11 -5.10
N ARG A 38 12.30 -8.27 -4.59
CA ARG A 38 12.60 -7.29 -3.55
C ARG A 38 13.05 -8.00 -2.27
N ASP A 39 14.03 -7.44 -1.58
CA ASP A 39 14.51 -7.91 -0.28
C ASP A 39 13.35 -7.99 0.73
N PRO A 40 13.05 -9.17 1.31
CA PRO A 40 12.04 -9.33 2.36
C PRO A 40 12.18 -8.36 3.52
N GLU A 41 13.41 -8.03 3.92
CA GLU A 41 13.68 -7.10 5.03
C GLU A 41 13.22 -5.68 4.68
N ALA A 42 13.44 -5.25 3.43
CA ALA A 42 12.95 -3.96 2.93
C ALA A 42 11.41 -3.93 2.86
N VAL A 43 10.77 -5.04 2.47
CA VAL A 43 9.30 -5.16 2.46
C VAL A 43 8.73 -5.09 3.87
N ARG A 44 9.38 -5.72 4.85
CA ARG A 44 9.00 -5.60 6.27
C ARG A 44 9.08 -4.15 6.74
N ASP A 45 10.16 -3.46 6.41
CA ASP A 45 10.31 -2.06 6.78
C ASP A 45 9.25 -1.17 6.10
N ASP A 46 8.90 -1.44 4.84
CA ASP A 46 7.80 -0.78 4.13
C ASP A 46 6.45 -1.00 4.84
N LEU A 47 6.17 -2.23 5.29
CA LEU A 47 4.94 -2.57 6.03
C LEU A 47 4.91 -1.86 7.39
N ARG A 48 6.01 -1.94 8.15
CA ARG A 48 6.13 -1.29 9.47
C ARG A 48 5.93 0.22 9.38
N ASN A 49 6.38 0.83 8.28
CA ASN A 49 6.24 2.25 8.02
C ASN A 49 4.89 2.63 7.39
N GLY A 50 3.99 1.67 7.14
CA GLY A 50 2.68 1.90 6.53
C GLY A 50 2.73 2.32 5.06
N LEU A 51 3.85 2.05 4.37
CA LEU A 51 4.01 2.32 2.93
C LEU A 51 3.28 1.26 2.08
N VAL A 52 3.19 0.04 2.60
CA VAL A 52 2.45 -1.07 2.01
C VAL A 52 1.58 -1.73 3.07
N SER A 53 0.50 -2.38 2.63
CA SER A 53 -0.33 -3.18 3.52
C SER A 53 0.21 -4.60 3.67
N ALA A 54 -0.26 -5.34 4.68
CA ALA A 54 0.13 -6.73 4.89
C ALA A 54 -0.30 -7.62 3.70
N GLU A 55 -1.45 -7.31 3.12
CA GLU A 55 -1.95 -7.96 1.91
C GLU A 55 -1.03 -7.68 0.72
N ALA A 56 -0.58 -6.43 0.54
CA ALA A 56 0.36 -6.09 -0.52
C ALA A 56 1.73 -6.79 -0.34
N ALA A 57 2.23 -6.89 0.90
CA ALA A 57 3.45 -7.65 1.20
C ALA A 57 3.32 -9.12 0.76
N LEU A 58 2.18 -9.75 1.05
CA LEU A 58 1.91 -11.15 0.73
C LEU A 58 1.66 -11.38 -0.77
N GLU A 59 0.76 -10.60 -1.38
CA GLU A 59 0.27 -10.86 -2.73
C GLU A 59 1.18 -10.31 -3.81
N VAL A 60 1.72 -9.11 -3.61
CA VAL A 60 2.54 -8.41 -4.61
C VAL A 60 4.01 -8.77 -4.42
N TYR A 61 4.55 -8.56 -3.22
CA TYR A 61 5.98 -8.78 -2.95
C TYR A 61 6.32 -10.24 -2.61
N ARG A 62 5.30 -11.10 -2.44
CA ARG A 62 5.48 -12.52 -2.10
C ARG A 62 6.30 -12.72 -0.83
N VAL A 63 6.03 -11.90 0.19
CA VAL A 63 6.67 -11.96 1.52
C VAL A 63 5.59 -12.13 2.58
N ALA A 64 5.68 -13.22 3.34
CA ALA A 64 4.79 -13.45 4.46
C ALA A 64 5.36 -12.73 5.70
N ILE A 65 4.63 -11.74 6.21
CA ILE A 65 5.00 -10.97 7.40
C ILE A 65 3.82 -10.94 8.36
N ASN A 66 4.06 -11.25 9.63
CA ASN A 66 3.06 -11.06 10.66
C ASN A 66 2.86 -9.56 10.92
N ALA A 67 1.66 -9.04 10.68
CA ALA A 67 1.39 -7.60 10.75
C ALA A 67 1.45 -6.99 12.16
N GLU A 68 1.38 -7.80 13.21
CA GLU A 68 1.43 -7.33 14.60
C GLU A 68 2.86 -7.28 15.14
N THR A 69 3.68 -8.26 14.76
CA THR A 69 5.06 -8.44 15.27
C THR A 69 6.13 -8.01 14.28
N PHE A 70 5.77 -7.85 13.01
CA PHE A 70 6.66 -7.60 11.87
C PHE A 70 7.72 -8.69 11.66
N LEU A 71 7.52 -9.89 12.20
CA LEU A 71 8.40 -11.02 11.92
C LEU A 71 8.09 -11.58 10.53
N ILE A 72 9.16 -11.81 9.75
CA ILE A 72 9.08 -12.48 8.45
C ILE A 72 8.95 -13.99 8.68
N ASP A 73 8.02 -14.61 7.98
CA ASP A 73 7.96 -16.07 7.85
C ASP A 73 8.80 -16.47 6.64
N ASP A 74 10.06 -16.84 6.88
CA ASP A 74 10.98 -17.25 5.83
C ASP A 74 10.48 -18.49 5.07
N ALA A 75 9.85 -19.44 5.75
CA ALA A 75 9.39 -20.69 5.13
C ALA A 75 8.25 -20.44 4.14
N GLU A 76 7.24 -19.67 4.55
CA GLU A 76 6.13 -19.31 3.68
C GLU A 76 6.59 -18.34 2.58
N THR A 77 7.49 -17.40 2.87
CA THR A 77 8.09 -16.51 1.86
C THR A 77 8.82 -17.31 0.76
N GLN A 78 9.61 -18.31 1.14
CA GLN A 78 10.28 -19.18 0.16
C GLN A 78 9.28 -19.99 -0.67
N LYS A 79 8.21 -20.50 -0.06
CA LYS A 79 7.15 -21.22 -0.79
C LYS A 79 6.41 -20.32 -1.78
N LEU A 80 6.07 -19.09 -1.39
CA LEU A 80 5.40 -18.11 -2.25
C LEU A 80 6.26 -17.70 -3.45
N ARG A 81 7.59 -17.66 -3.28
CA ARG A 81 8.55 -17.32 -4.35
C ARG A 81 9.04 -18.53 -5.15
N GLY A 82 8.97 -19.73 -4.59
CA GLY A 82 9.39 -20.99 -5.22
C GLY A 82 8.36 -21.61 -6.15
N GLY A 83 7.10 -21.13 -6.12
CA GLY A 83 6.06 -21.52 -7.08
C GLY A 83 6.30 -20.87 -8.44
N LYS A 84 6.83 -21.65 -9.39
CA LYS A 84 6.90 -21.27 -10.81
C LYS A 84 5.53 -21.36 -11.48
#